data_AF-A0A0D1Z374-F1
#
_entry.id   AF-A0A0D1Z374-F1
#
_cell.length_a   1.000
_cell.length_b   1.000
_cell.length_c   1.000
_cell.angle_alpha   90.00
_cell.angle_beta   90.00
_cell.angle_gamma   90.00
#
_symmetry.space_group_name_H-M   'P 1'
#
loop_
_entity.id
_entity.type
_entity.pdbx_description
1 polymer ?
#
loop_
_entity_poly.entity_id
_entity_poly.type
_entity_poly.pdbx_seq_one_letter_code
_entity_poly.pdbx_strand_id
1 'polypeptide(L)'
;MVENPKMAQVMILELMYKHQFNYSLLKELLREKNLDVSFSRVTYGEVAPKLGSLPTLQGEDIPTFEMFRARLPNSLFEEILDDVGIYQLQYGSPSRHPNEEARARFLSGYFNRIVAEFSGLMFNTPEAMLEGTIATKGHIEYQFKTYRGVTVVFIEVKLNVGNLTERLNCYAQVIAECDACAWMNSQNGFYVPIMAVLCDGQYFYFFKFEDRQETGRRVSRFFLGEFPDGHRRQSIPELDHGDDAVVYLHQTRLLCESLYYVFLSGYHEGLKGYWNQSVERRKSALRESTPKWHNATVLAGKALKEATLAWYLRRDDQLEKSKASADKAREYLVQSVDEVPWKRSRFVAPEEALDNL
;
A
#
# COMPACT_ATOMS: atom_id res chain seq x y z
N MET A 1 32.92 3.98 -15.89
CA MET A 1 32.15 4.96 -15.08
C MET A 1 30.85 5.20 -15.83
N VAL A 2 29.69 5.05 -15.19
CA VAL A 2 28.41 5.36 -15.87
C VAL A 2 28.26 6.88 -15.88
N GLU A 3 28.40 7.49 -17.06
CA GLU A 3 28.44 8.95 -17.22
C GLU A 3 27.10 9.64 -16.91
N ASN A 4 26.01 8.88 -16.77
CA ASN A 4 24.69 9.41 -16.47
C ASN A 4 23.94 8.55 -15.42
N PRO A 5 23.86 9.00 -14.17
CA PRO A 5 23.17 8.30 -13.08
C PRO A 5 21.68 8.02 -13.34
N LYS A 6 21.00 8.83 -14.17
CA LYS A 6 19.57 8.62 -14.50
C LYS A 6 19.38 7.43 -15.43
N MET A 7 20.21 7.35 -16.47
CA MET A 7 20.26 6.18 -17.37
C MET A 7 20.53 4.88 -16.60
N ALA A 8 21.36 4.92 -15.56
CA ALA A 8 21.70 3.74 -14.78
C ALA A 8 20.47 3.05 -14.15
N GLN A 9 19.49 3.82 -13.65
CA GLN A 9 18.31 3.26 -12.97
C GLN A 9 17.34 2.59 -13.95
N VAL A 10 17.13 3.21 -15.11
CA VAL A 10 16.33 2.64 -16.20
C VAL A 10 17.01 1.39 -16.76
N MET A 11 18.34 1.44 -16.93
CA MET A 11 19.14 0.29 -17.34
C MET A 11 19.09 -0.84 -16.31
N ILE A 12 18.98 -0.55 -15.02
CA ILE A 12 18.79 -1.56 -13.98
C ILE A 12 17.47 -2.31 -14.17
N LEU A 13 16.35 -1.59 -14.40
CA LEU A 13 15.06 -2.22 -14.69
C LEU A 13 15.13 -3.09 -15.95
N GLU A 14 15.83 -2.62 -16.98
CA GLU A 14 16.05 -3.39 -18.22
C GLU A 14 16.95 -4.61 -18.02
N LEU A 15 18.02 -4.49 -17.22
CA LEU A 15 18.92 -5.60 -16.90
C LEU A 15 18.21 -6.64 -16.03
N MET A 16 17.40 -6.21 -15.06
CA MET A 16 16.55 -7.10 -14.27
C MET A 16 15.61 -7.90 -15.17
N TYR A 17 14.95 -7.22 -16.12
CA TYR A 17 14.09 -7.88 -17.10
C TYR A 17 14.86 -8.85 -18.02
N LYS A 18 15.99 -8.39 -18.58
CA LYS A 18 16.76 -9.13 -19.60
C LYS A 18 17.51 -10.32 -19.03
N HIS A 19 18.05 -10.21 -17.82
CA HIS A 19 18.93 -11.21 -17.22
C HIS A 19 18.30 -11.92 -16.00
N GLN A 20 17.03 -11.63 -15.69
CA GLN A 20 16.29 -12.23 -14.58
C GLN A 20 16.99 -12.08 -13.21
N PHE A 21 17.67 -10.96 -12.97
CA PHE A 21 18.33 -10.71 -11.69
C PHE A 21 17.31 -10.46 -10.57
N ASN A 22 17.62 -10.96 -9.37
CA ASN A 22 16.83 -10.71 -8.17
C ASN A 22 17.01 -9.25 -7.73
N TYR A 23 15.91 -8.49 -7.57
CA TYR A 23 15.93 -7.08 -7.14
C TYR A 23 16.53 -6.89 -5.75
N SER A 24 16.22 -7.78 -4.81
CA SER A 24 16.79 -7.75 -3.46
C SER A 24 18.28 -8.00 -3.49
N LEU A 25 18.75 -8.98 -4.28
CA LEU A 25 20.17 -9.23 -4.48
C LEU A 25 20.85 -8.04 -5.17
N LEU A 26 20.19 -7.41 -6.15
CA LEU A 26 20.72 -6.22 -6.81
C LEU A 26 20.84 -5.06 -5.81
N LYS A 27 19.81 -4.80 -4.99
CA LYS A 27 19.86 -3.80 -3.91
C LYS A 27 20.97 -4.12 -2.91
N GLU A 28 21.15 -5.37 -2.51
CA GLU A 28 22.25 -5.80 -1.64
C GLU A 28 23.61 -5.55 -2.29
N LEU A 29 23.82 -5.99 -3.53
CA LEU A 29 25.06 -5.77 -4.27
C LEU A 29 25.35 -4.27 -4.48
N LEU A 30 24.32 -3.47 -4.74
CA LEU A 30 24.45 -2.02 -4.88
C LEU A 30 24.80 -1.37 -3.54
N ARG A 31 24.16 -1.78 -2.44
CA ARG A 31 24.51 -1.35 -1.06
C ARG A 31 25.94 -1.73 -0.69
N GLU A 32 26.37 -2.97 -0.97
CA GLU A 32 27.75 -3.44 -0.75
C GLU A 32 28.79 -2.60 -1.52
N LYS A 33 28.39 -2.00 -2.64
CA LYS A 33 29.23 -1.13 -3.47
C LYS A 33 29.04 0.37 -3.18
N ASN A 34 28.27 0.75 -2.15
CA ASN A 34 27.88 2.13 -1.86
C ASN A 34 27.25 2.85 -3.07
N LEU A 35 26.58 2.11 -3.95
CA LEU A 35 25.82 2.63 -5.08
C LEU A 35 24.36 2.76 -4.62
N ASP A 36 23.93 3.99 -4.35
CA ASP A 36 22.55 4.27 -3.99
C ASP A 36 21.66 4.28 -5.25
N VAL A 37 20.73 3.32 -5.31
CA VAL A 37 19.73 3.25 -6.39
C VAL A 37 18.35 3.32 -5.75
N SER A 38 17.87 4.55 -5.58
CA SER A 38 16.46 4.86 -5.33
C SER A 38 15.78 5.19 -6.66
N PHE A 39 14.56 4.67 -6.91
CA PHE A 39 13.79 5.03 -8.12
C PHE A 39 13.22 6.46 -8.08
N SER A 40 13.54 7.25 -7.04
CA SER A 40 13.13 8.66 -6.89
C SER A 40 13.59 9.59 -8.03
N ARG A 41 14.51 9.16 -8.89
CA ARG A 41 15.02 9.96 -10.02
C ARG A 41 14.46 9.55 -11.38
N VAL A 42 13.65 8.49 -11.41
CA VAL A 42 12.97 8.04 -12.62
C VAL A 42 11.93 9.09 -13.03
N THR A 43 11.86 9.38 -14.32
CA THR A 43 10.92 10.35 -14.87
C THR A 43 9.76 9.65 -15.58
N TYR A 44 8.61 10.33 -15.66
CA TYR A 44 7.43 9.75 -16.30
C TYR A 44 7.69 9.40 -17.77
N GLY A 45 8.47 10.23 -18.48
CA GLY A 45 8.84 9.98 -19.87
C GLY A 45 9.64 8.70 -20.09
N GLU A 46 10.37 8.22 -19.08
CA GLU A 46 11.17 7.00 -19.15
C GLU A 46 10.34 5.73 -18.90
N VAL A 47 9.30 5.81 -18.08
CA VAL A 47 8.50 4.62 -17.69
C VAL A 47 7.16 4.51 -18.40
N ALA A 48 6.54 5.61 -18.79
CA ALA A 48 5.23 5.60 -19.46
C ALA A 48 5.22 4.71 -20.73
N PRO A 49 6.25 4.74 -21.61
CA PRO A 49 6.25 3.87 -22.79
C PRO A 49 6.24 2.37 -22.46
N LYS A 50 6.81 1.97 -21.30
CA LYS A 50 6.85 0.56 -20.87
C LYS A 50 5.46 0.04 -20.49
N LEU A 51 4.53 0.94 -20.18
CA LEU A 51 3.14 0.65 -19.85
C LEU A 51 2.19 0.87 -21.04
N GLY A 52 2.71 1.24 -22.21
CA GLY A 52 1.91 1.61 -23.39
C GLY A 52 1.30 3.01 -23.31
N SER A 53 1.70 3.83 -22.35
CA SER A 53 1.29 5.23 -22.23
C SER A 53 2.20 6.16 -23.04
N LEU A 54 1.66 7.30 -23.49
CA LEU A 54 2.36 8.31 -24.26
C LEU A 54 2.84 9.45 -23.33
N PRO A 55 4.17 9.67 -23.17
CA PRO A 55 4.70 10.75 -22.33
C PRO A 55 4.13 12.13 -22.64
N THR A 56 3.80 12.40 -23.91
CA THR A 56 3.25 13.67 -24.39
C THR A 56 1.85 13.96 -23.87
N LEU A 57 1.12 12.94 -23.42
CA LEU A 57 -0.22 13.08 -22.85
C LEU A 57 -0.20 13.37 -21.34
N GLN A 58 0.98 13.54 -20.74
CA GLN A 58 1.14 14.05 -19.37
C GLN A 58 0.27 13.33 -18.31
N GLY A 59 0.06 12.02 -18.48
CA GLY A 59 -0.70 11.19 -17.55
C GLY A 59 -2.22 11.24 -17.73
N GLU A 60 -2.75 12.01 -18.68
CA GLU A 60 -4.18 12.03 -19.01
C GLU A 60 -4.66 10.71 -19.61
N ASP A 61 -3.74 9.93 -20.16
CA ASP A 61 -3.95 8.61 -20.76
C ASP A 61 -3.82 7.45 -19.75
N ILE A 62 -3.55 7.75 -18.48
CA ILE A 62 -3.53 6.71 -17.43
C ILE A 62 -4.97 6.24 -17.20
N PRO A 63 -5.29 4.96 -17.44
CA PRO A 63 -6.63 4.44 -17.21
C PRO A 63 -6.97 4.50 -15.72
N THR A 64 -8.26 4.58 -15.40
CA THR A 64 -8.71 4.56 -14.01
C THR A 64 -9.13 3.15 -13.57
N PHE A 65 -9.06 2.90 -12.27
CA PHE A 65 -9.75 1.78 -11.64
C PHE A 65 -10.73 2.33 -10.60
N GLU A 66 -11.82 1.61 -10.38
CA GLU A 66 -12.83 2.00 -9.39
C GLU A 66 -12.24 1.87 -7.98
N MET A 67 -12.07 3.01 -7.32
CA MET A 67 -11.61 3.12 -5.95
C MET A 67 -12.83 3.31 -5.05
N PHE A 68 -12.90 2.60 -3.93
CA PHE A 68 -14.01 2.73 -3.00
C PHE A 68 -13.56 3.29 -1.66
N ARG A 69 -14.54 3.72 -0.87
CA ARG A 69 -14.37 3.99 0.55
C ARG A 69 -15.01 2.83 1.29
N ALA A 70 -14.19 1.96 1.88
CA ALA A 70 -14.67 0.84 2.67
C ALA A 70 -15.00 1.36 4.06
N ARG A 71 -16.27 1.35 4.46
CA ARG A 71 -16.68 1.93 5.74
C ARG A 71 -16.04 1.18 6.91
N LEU A 72 -15.40 1.93 7.80
CA LEU A 72 -14.88 1.42 9.06
C LEU A 72 -16.00 1.34 10.12
N PRO A 73 -15.97 0.33 11.00
CA PRO A 73 -16.71 0.36 12.25
C PRO A 73 -16.42 1.64 13.03
N ASN A 74 -17.44 2.21 13.69
CA ASN A 74 -17.27 3.49 14.39
C ASN A 74 -16.23 3.39 15.52
N SER A 75 -16.21 2.28 16.26
CA SER A 75 -15.24 2.06 17.34
C SER A 75 -13.80 2.08 16.84
N LEU A 76 -13.52 1.43 15.70
CA LEU A 76 -12.19 1.46 15.10
C LEU A 76 -11.81 2.86 14.59
N PHE A 77 -12.78 3.61 14.06
CA PHE A 77 -12.55 4.98 13.63
C PHE A 77 -12.26 5.92 14.82
N GLU A 78 -12.97 5.75 15.94
CA GLU A 78 -12.72 6.48 17.19
C GLU A 78 -11.30 6.22 17.71
N GLU A 79 -10.83 4.97 17.71
CA GLU A 79 -9.44 4.63 18.07
C GLU A 79 -8.41 5.30 17.14
N ILE A 80 -8.69 5.37 15.84
CA ILE A 80 -7.81 6.08 14.89
C ILE A 80 -7.79 7.58 15.18
N LEU A 81 -8.92 8.19 15.53
CA LEU A 81 -8.98 9.61 15.89
C LEU A 81 -8.17 9.90 17.15
N ASP A 82 -8.21 9.02 18.14
CA ASP A 82 -7.40 9.15 19.36
C ASP A 82 -5.89 9.10 19.01
N ASP A 83 -5.47 8.12 18.21
CA ASP A 83 -4.07 8.00 17.78
C ASP A 83 -3.61 9.23 16.95
N VAL A 84 -4.44 9.70 16.02
CA VAL A 84 -4.16 10.92 15.23
C VAL A 84 -4.12 12.15 16.14
N GLY A 85 -4.99 12.25 17.14
CA GLY A 85 -4.98 13.32 18.14
C GLY A 85 -3.68 13.34 18.94
N ILE A 86 -3.19 12.17 19.37
CA ILE A 86 -1.89 12.04 20.04
C ILE A 86 -0.76 12.51 19.11
N TYR A 87 -0.76 12.10 17.84
CA TYR A 87 0.26 12.53 16.88
C TYR A 87 0.18 14.01 16.53
N GLN A 88 -1.02 14.59 16.47
CA GLN A 88 -1.21 16.02 16.30
C GLN A 88 -0.59 16.80 17.47
N LEU A 89 -0.74 16.31 18.71
CA LEU A 89 -0.12 16.92 19.89
C LEU A 89 1.42 16.76 19.88
N GLN A 90 1.92 15.62 19.38
CA GLN A 90 3.35 15.31 19.36
C GLN A 90 4.11 16.03 18.25
N TYR A 91 3.57 16.06 17.03
CA TYR A 91 4.25 16.56 15.83
C TYR A 91 3.71 17.91 15.34
N GLY A 92 2.56 18.37 15.86
CA GLY A 92 1.85 19.54 15.35
C GLY A 92 1.08 19.26 14.07
N SER A 93 0.46 20.31 13.50
CA SER A 93 -0.26 20.21 12.23
C SER A 93 0.66 19.77 11.10
N PRO A 94 0.13 19.06 10.09
CA PRO A 94 0.93 18.63 8.97
C PRO A 94 1.75 19.78 8.35
N SER A 95 1.13 20.92 8.05
CA SER A 95 1.81 22.14 7.58
C SER A 95 3.09 22.57 8.35
N ARG A 96 3.29 22.13 9.61
CA ARG A 96 4.46 22.47 10.45
C ARG A 96 5.56 21.43 10.48
N HIS A 97 5.41 20.28 9.82
CA HIS A 97 6.40 19.21 9.92
C HIS A 97 7.68 19.57 9.14
N PRO A 98 8.87 19.48 9.76
CA PRO A 98 10.10 19.99 9.17
C PRO A 98 10.69 19.11 8.06
N ASN A 99 10.25 17.85 7.95
CA ASN A 99 10.76 16.89 6.98
C ASN A 99 9.73 15.77 6.69
N GLU A 100 10.02 14.99 5.64
CA GLU A 100 9.18 13.87 5.15
C GLU A 100 9.04 12.74 6.19
N GLU A 101 10.05 12.55 7.03
CA GLU A 101 10.08 11.52 8.07
C GLU A 101 9.07 11.82 9.20
N ALA A 102 9.05 13.06 9.70
CA ALA A 102 8.06 13.52 10.69
C ALA A 102 6.63 13.41 10.14
N ARG A 103 6.43 13.81 8.88
CA ARG A 103 5.16 13.65 8.17
C ARG A 103 4.76 12.19 8.05
N ALA A 104 5.66 11.29 7.65
CA ALA A 104 5.37 9.87 7.53
C ALA A 104 4.97 9.24 8.87
N ARG A 105 5.68 9.57 9.96
CA ARG A 105 5.32 9.13 11.32
C ARG A 105 3.92 9.59 11.72
N PHE A 106 3.59 10.86 11.52
CA PHE A 106 2.25 11.37 11.76
C PHE A 106 1.19 10.63 10.93
N LEU A 107 1.44 10.44 9.63
CA LEU A 107 0.49 9.78 8.73
C LEU A 107 0.26 8.32 9.08
N SER A 108 1.20 7.67 9.78
CA SER A 108 0.99 6.30 10.27
C SER A 108 -0.20 6.18 11.22
N GLY A 109 -0.60 7.26 11.89
CA GLY A 109 -1.78 7.27 12.76
C GLY A 109 -3.07 6.93 12.04
N TYR A 110 -3.18 7.28 10.76
CA TYR A 110 -4.37 6.97 9.96
C TYR A 110 -4.52 5.49 9.61
N PHE A 111 -3.44 4.70 9.63
CA PHE A 111 -3.48 3.32 9.15
C PHE A 111 -2.92 2.26 10.11
N ASN A 112 -2.21 2.61 11.19
CA ASN A 112 -1.65 1.61 12.10
C ASN A 112 -2.74 0.70 12.69
N ARG A 113 -3.86 1.28 13.15
CA ARG A 113 -5.03 0.52 13.63
C ARG A 113 -5.69 -0.32 12.55
N ILE A 114 -5.75 0.21 11.32
CA ILE A 114 -6.27 -0.53 10.17
C ILE A 114 -5.42 -1.78 9.90
N VAL A 115 -4.09 -1.64 9.88
CA VAL A 115 -3.17 -2.76 9.67
C VAL A 115 -3.26 -3.78 10.80
N ALA A 116 -3.49 -3.34 12.03
CA ALA A 116 -3.63 -4.22 13.19
C ALA A 116 -4.80 -5.20 13.07
N GLU A 117 -5.88 -4.84 12.37
CA GLU A 117 -7.05 -5.73 12.14
C GLU A 117 -6.67 -7.03 11.40
N PHE A 118 -5.56 -7.02 10.64
CA PHE A 118 -5.07 -8.21 9.93
C PHE A 118 -4.22 -9.14 10.82
N SER A 119 -4.08 -8.85 12.12
CA SER A 119 -3.42 -9.71 13.11
C SER A 119 -2.03 -10.20 12.70
N GLY A 120 -1.24 -9.33 12.05
CA GLY A 120 0.12 -9.64 11.59
C GLY A 120 0.21 -10.49 10.32
N LEU A 121 -0.92 -10.88 9.72
CA LEU A 121 -0.93 -11.55 8.40
C LEU A 121 -0.62 -10.59 7.27
N MET A 122 -0.88 -9.30 7.51
CA MET A 122 -0.36 -8.19 6.75
C MET A 122 0.61 -7.42 7.64
N PHE A 123 1.86 -7.33 7.23
CA PHE A 123 2.91 -6.66 8.00
C PHE A 123 3.77 -5.79 7.09
N ASN A 124 4.21 -4.65 7.62
CA ASN A 124 5.17 -3.81 6.95
C ASN A 124 6.55 -4.48 6.99
N THR A 125 7.20 -4.60 5.83
CA THR A 125 8.66 -4.78 5.78
C THR A 125 9.27 -3.40 5.55
N PRO A 126 9.76 -2.72 6.61
CA PRO A 126 10.42 -1.44 6.41
C PRO A 126 11.61 -1.67 5.48
N GLU A 127 11.69 -0.92 4.38
CA GLU A 127 12.99 -0.79 3.72
C GLU A 127 13.94 -0.16 4.73
N ALA A 128 15.13 -0.75 4.88
CA ALA A 128 16.11 -0.32 5.88
C ALA A 128 16.27 1.21 5.85
N MET A 129 16.09 1.86 7.02
CA MET A 129 16.50 3.25 7.20
C MET A 129 17.99 3.31 6.90
N LEU A 130 18.37 3.83 5.74
CA LEU A 130 19.77 3.95 5.36
C LEU A 130 20.36 5.15 6.10
N GLU A 131 21.31 4.90 7.00
CA GLU A 131 22.16 5.93 7.59
C GLU A 131 23.14 6.44 6.53
N GLY A 132 22.82 7.57 5.89
CA GLY A 132 23.75 8.28 5.03
C GLY A 132 24.80 9.04 5.86
N THR A 133 26.08 8.88 5.53
CA THR A 133 27.23 9.51 6.21
C THR A 133 27.30 11.03 6.14
N ILE A 134 26.42 11.69 5.38
CA ILE A 134 26.38 13.15 5.23
C ILE A 134 24.92 13.59 5.14
N ALA A 135 24.36 13.95 6.28
CA ALA A 135 23.13 14.73 6.51
C ALA A 135 21.87 14.42 5.65
N THR A 136 20.82 13.99 6.37
CA THR A 136 19.40 14.25 6.08
C THR A 136 18.80 13.61 4.83
N LYS A 137 18.21 12.42 4.99
CA LYS A 137 16.80 12.10 4.64
C LYS A 137 16.61 10.58 4.72
N GLY A 138 16.11 10.11 5.87
CA GLY A 138 15.58 8.75 5.96
C GLY A 138 14.31 8.67 5.12
N HIS A 139 14.37 8.00 3.97
CA HIS A 139 13.18 7.70 3.18
C HIS A 139 12.41 6.59 3.90
N ILE A 140 11.15 6.85 4.25
CA ILE A 140 10.26 5.83 4.81
C ILE A 140 9.35 5.35 3.70
N GLU A 141 9.59 4.13 3.23
CA GLU A 141 8.70 3.38 2.35
C GLU A 141 8.04 2.26 3.16
N TYR A 142 6.71 2.11 3.05
CA TYR A 142 6.01 1.00 3.68
C TYR A 142 5.62 -0.03 2.62
N GLN A 143 6.22 -1.23 2.70
CA GLN A 143 5.85 -2.35 1.85
C GLN A 143 5.10 -3.38 2.70
N PHE A 144 3.78 -3.47 2.51
CA PHE A 144 2.98 -4.42 3.25
C PHE A 144 2.88 -5.74 2.49
N LYS A 145 3.32 -6.81 3.17
CA LYS A 145 3.31 -8.16 2.63
C LYS A 145 2.16 -8.98 3.20
N THR A 146 1.53 -9.75 2.33
CA THR A 146 0.54 -10.78 2.67
C THR A 146 1.08 -12.11 2.15
N TYR A 147 1.38 -13.05 3.05
CA TYR A 147 1.93 -14.39 2.75
C TYR A 147 3.06 -14.41 1.70
N ARG A 148 4.08 -13.57 1.92
CA ARG A 148 5.32 -13.42 1.12
C ARG A 148 5.23 -12.51 -0.09
N GLY A 149 4.03 -12.18 -0.56
CA GLY A 149 3.88 -11.21 -1.64
C GLY A 149 3.64 -9.80 -1.12
N VAL A 150 4.25 -8.80 -1.73
CA VAL A 150 3.89 -7.40 -1.51
C VAL A 150 2.54 -7.15 -2.16
N THR A 151 1.57 -6.67 -1.39
CA THR A 151 0.20 -6.40 -1.87
C THR A 151 -0.16 -4.92 -1.78
N VAL A 152 0.47 -4.19 -0.87
CA VAL A 152 0.30 -2.74 -0.72
C VAL A 152 1.66 -2.08 -0.57
N VAL A 153 1.87 -0.97 -1.28
CA VAL A 153 3.08 -0.13 -1.16
C VAL A 153 2.66 1.31 -0.86
N PHE A 154 3.17 1.89 0.22
CA PHE A 154 3.13 3.33 0.43
C PHE A 154 4.45 3.90 -0.02
N ILE A 155 4.38 4.66 -1.09
CA ILE A 155 5.50 5.41 -1.62
C ILE A 155 5.80 6.55 -0.67
N GLU A 156 7.10 6.84 -0.55
CA GLU A 156 7.67 7.91 0.25
C GLU A 156 6.80 9.17 0.22
N VAL A 157 6.53 9.71 1.41
CA VAL A 157 5.77 10.94 1.53
C VAL A 157 6.59 12.10 1.00
N LYS A 158 6.02 12.88 0.09
CA LYS A 158 6.58 14.15 -0.36
C LYS A 158 5.95 15.27 0.47
N LEU A 159 6.73 16.27 0.89
CA LEU A 159 6.18 17.42 1.62
C LEU A 159 5.43 18.40 0.72
N ASN A 160 5.91 18.55 -0.51
CA ASN A 160 5.31 19.40 -1.52
C ASN A 160 5.66 18.83 -2.89
N VAL A 161 4.65 18.59 -3.71
CA VAL A 161 4.81 18.26 -5.13
C VAL A 161 4.35 19.48 -5.90
N GLY A 162 5.30 20.23 -6.46
CA GLY A 162 5.03 21.52 -7.07
C GLY A 162 4.27 21.40 -8.38
N ASN A 163 4.99 21.39 -9.49
CA ASN A 163 4.36 21.46 -10.82
C ASN A 163 3.91 20.07 -11.36
N LEU A 164 3.22 20.09 -12.50
CA LEU A 164 2.73 18.86 -13.15
C LEU A 164 3.86 17.86 -13.45
N THR A 165 5.04 18.34 -13.88
CA THR A 165 6.18 17.48 -14.19
C THR A 165 6.70 16.76 -12.93
N GLU A 166 6.78 17.45 -11.80
CA GLU A 166 7.18 16.86 -10.52
C GLU A 166 6.18 15.80 -10.06
N ARG A 167 4.87 16.06 -10.22
CA ARG A 167 3.83 15.07 -9.93
C ARG A 167 3.95 13.83 -10.81
N LEU A 168 4.17 14.01 -12.10
CA LEU A 168 4.36 12.89 -13.02
C LEU A 168 5.62 12.09 -12.69
N ASN A 169 6.70 12.74 -12.25
CA ASN A 169 7.89 12.03 -11.76
C ASN A 169 7.59 11.24 -10.47
N CYS A 170 6.72 11.73 -9.59
CA CYS A 170 6.26 10.93 -8.45
C CYS A 170 5.46 9.70 -8.91
N TYR A 171 4.61 9.83 -9.95
CA TYR A 171 3.93 8.67 -10.54
C TYR A 171 4.92 7.70 -11.15
N ALA A 172 6.00 8.20 -11.76
CA ALA A 172 7.05 7.38 -12.31
C ALA A 172 7.77 6.55 -11.24
N GLN A 173 8.04 7.16 -10.08
CA GLN A 173 8.54 6.45 -8.92
C GLN A 173 7.56 5.37 -8.45
N VAL A 174 6.25 5.68 -8.33
CA VAL A 174 5.22 4.71 -7.97
C VAL A 174 5.24 3.50 -8.92
N ILE A 175 5.32 3.75 -10.23
CA ILE A 175 5.37 2.71 -11.26
C ILE A 175 6.61 1.83 -11.08
N ALA A 176 7.79 2.44 -10.91
CA ALA A 176 9.04 1.71 -10.77
C ALA A 176 9.09 0.83 -9.51
N GLU A 177 8.64 1.36 -8.37
CA GLU A 177 8.56 0.59 -7.11
C GLU A 177 7.54 -0.56 -7.22
N CYS A 178 6.37 -0.31 -7.83
CA CYS A 178 5.39 -1.36 -8.09
C CYS A 178 5.94 -2.45 -9.02
N ASP A 179 6.65 -2.07 -10.08
CA ASP A 179 7.24 -3.00 -11.03
C ASP A 179 8.28 -3.90 -10.36
N ALA A 180 9.14 -3.33 -9.51
CA ALA A 180 10.12 -4.08 -8.74
C ALA A 180 9.47 -5.02 -7.71
N CYS A 181 8.41 -4.57 -7.03
CA CYS A 181 7.63 -5.41 -6.13
C CYS A 181 6.93 -6.56 -6.88
N ALA A 182 6.34 -6.29 -8.05
CA ALA A 182 5.70 -7.30 -8.89
C ALA A 182 6.71 -8.33 -9.40
N TRP A 183 7.90 -7.88 -9.79
CA TRP A 183 9.00 -8.75 -10.12
C TRP A 183 9.37 -9.67 -8.95
N MET A 184 9.57 -9.12 -7.76
CA MET A 184 9.87 -9.90 -6.54
C MET A 184 8.74 -10.91 -6.21
N ASN A 185 7.49 -10.52 -6.39
CA ASN A 185 6.35 -11.43 -6.24
C ASN A 185 6.44 -12.58 -7.25
N SER A 186 6.72 -12.29 -8.53
CA SER A 186 6.80 -13.30 -9.59
C SER A 186 7.91 -14.33 -9.34
N GLN A 187 9.06 -13.90 -8.82
CA GLN A 187 10.17 -14.79 -8.43
C GLN A 187 9.78 -15.76 -7.31
N ASN A 188 8.82 -15.38 -6.48
CA ASN A 188 8.25 -16.22 -5.43
C ASN A 188 7.03 -17.04 -5.92
N GLY A 189 6.75 -17.01 -7.23
CA GLY A 189 5.59 -17.66 -7.85
C GLY A 189 4.26 -17.03 -7.43
N PHE A 190 4.26 -15.73 -7.19
CA PHE A 190 3.10 -14.98 -6.71
C PHE A 190 2.73 -13.89 -7.71
N TYR A 191 1.48 -13.90 -8.18
CA TYR A 191 0.99 -13.00 -9.21
C TYR A 191 -0.30 -12.35 -8.72
N VAL A 192 -0.16 -11.17 -8.12
CA VAL A 192 -1.27 -10.40 -7.58
C VAL A 192 -1.11 -8.93 -7.97
N PRO A 193 -2.21 -8.19 -8.10
CA PRO A 193 -2.13 -6.74 -8.21
C PRO A 193 -1.49 -6.13 -6.96
N ILE A 194 -0.77 -5.03 -7.15
CA ILE A 194 -0.21 -4.21 -6.07
C ILE A 194 -1.04 -2.94 -5.98
N MET A 195 -1.57 -2.66 -4.80
CA MET A 195 -2.18 -1.36 -4.51
C MET A 195 -1.09 -0.39 -4.06
N ALA A 196 -0.99 0.76 -4.69
CA ALA A 196 0.02 1.76 -4.33
C ALA A 196 -0.65 3.02 -3.78
N VAL A 197 0.00 3.64 -2.82
CA VAL A 197 -0.44 4.89 -2.20
C VAL A 197 0.70 5.89 -2.27
N LEU A 198 0.45 7.05 -2.87
CA LEU A 198 1.37 8.19 -2.86
C LEU A 198 0.77 9.29 -1.98
N CYS A 199 1.60 9.91 -1.16
CA CYS A 199 1.22 11.11 -0.41
C CYS A 199 2.08 12.29 -0.87
N ASP A 200 1.45 13.34 -1.38
CA ASP A 200 2.15 14.56 -1.83
C ASP A 200 2.26 15.64 -0.74
N GLY A 201 1.88 15.28 0.49
CA GLY A 201 1.91 16.15 1.66
C GLY A 201 0.58 16.85 1.93
N GLN A 202 -0.34 16.86 0.96
CA GLN A 202 -1.69 17.42 1.06
C GLN A 202 -2.78 16.42 0.69
N TYR A 203 -2.47 15.48 -0.19
CA TYR A 203 -3.38 14.50 -0.74
C TYR A 203 -2.75 13.11 -0.78
N PHE A 204 -3.61 12.11 -0.61
CA PHE A 204 -3.35 10.73 -0.96
C PHE A 204 -3.87 10.43 -2.36
N TYR A 205 -3.01 9.82 -3.18
CA TYR A 205 -3.32 9.27 -4.49
C TYR A 205 -3.25 7.75 -4.40
N PHE A 206 -4.18 7.09 -5.06
CA PHE A 206 -4.32 5.64 -5.03
C PHE A 206 -4.06 5.09 -6.42
N PHE A 207 -3.32 3.99 -6.49
CA PHE A 207 -2.99 3.34 -7.75
C PHE A 207 -3.17 1.85 -7.65
N LYS A 208 -3.34 1.21 -8.79
CA LYS A 208 -3.30 -0.23 -8.94
C LYS A 208 -2.29 -0.57 -10.01
N PHE A 209 -1.36 -1.46 -9.69
CA PHE A 209 -0.42 -2.03 -10.65
C PHE A 209 -0.75 -3.49 -10.86
N GLU A 210 -0.98 -3.88 -12.11
CA GLU A 210 -1.20 -5.27 -12.49
C GLU A 210 -0.05 -5.75 -13.35
N ASP A 211 0.51 -6.90 -13.00
CA ASP A 211 1.55 -7.55 -13.77
C ASP A 211 1.09 -8.91 -14.22
N ARG A 212 0.87 -9.07 -15.53
CA ARG A 212 0.33 -10.29 -16.12
C ARG A 212 1.36 -10.94 -17.03
N GLN A 213 1.45 -12.26 -16.99
CA GLN A 213 2.07 -13.02 -18.07
C GLN A 213 1.02 -13.32 -19.15
N GLU A 214 1.11 -12.62 -20.27
CA GLU A 214 0.28 -12.84 -21.46
C GLU A 214 1.18 -13.40 -22.57
N THR A 215 0.86 -14.60 -23.08
CA THR A 215 1.57 -15.24 -24.22
C THR A 215 3.10 -15.33 -24.07
N GLY A 216 3.61 -15.52 -22.85
CA GLY A 216 5.05 -15.59 -22.57
C GLY A 216 5.74 -14.23 -22.50
N ARG A 217 4.98 -13.13 -22.56
CA ARG A 217 5.46 -11.77 -22.33
C ARG A 217 4.83 -11.18 -21.07
N ARG A 218 5.63 -10.40 -20.35
CA ARG A 218 5.17 -9.63 -19.20
C ARG A 218 4.46 -8.38 -19.72
N VAL A 219 3.21 -8.21 -19.33
CA VAL A 219 2.38 -7.04 -19.66
C VAL A 219 1.98 -6.40 -18.34
N SER A 220 2.55 -5.23 -18.09
CA SER A 220 2.26 -4.44 -16.90
C SER A 220 1.24 -3.36 -17.23
N ARG A 221 0.28 -3.14 -16.34
CA ARG A 221 -0.75 -2.10 -16.45
C ARG A 221 -0.77 -1.28 -15.17
N PHE A 222 -0.92 0.03 -15.32
CA PHE A 222 -0.96 0.97 -14.22
C PHE A 222 -2.26 1.76 -14.29
N PHE A 223 -2.95 1.86 -13.16
CA PHE A 223 -4.24 2.51 -13.06
C PHE A 223 -4.24 3.56 -11.95
N LEU A 224 -4.91 4.68 -12.20
CA LEU A 224 -5.18 5.71 -11.20
C LEU A 224 -6.55 5.46 -10.54
N GLY A 225 -6.63 5.59 -9.22
CA GLY A 225 -7.87 5.41 -8.48
C GLY A 225 -8.86 6.54 -8.74
N GLU A 226 -10.11 6.19 -8.99
CA GLU A 226 -11.20 7.13 -9.17
C GLU A 226 -12.38 6.71 -8.28
N PHE A 227 -12.79 7.61 -7.38
CA PHE A 227 -13.90 7.41 -6.47
C PHE A 227 -15.25 7.60 -7.18
N PRO A 228 -16.36 7.06 -6.64
CA PRO A 228 -17.68 7.18 -7.27
C PRO A 228 -18.20 8.61 -7.42
N ASP A 229 -17.61 9.57 -6.70
CA ASP A 229 -17.90 11.00 -6.78
C ASP A 229 -17.01 11.74 -7.82
N GLY A 230 -16.16 11.00 -8.56
CA GLY A 230 -15.25 11.55 -9.58
C GLY A 230 -13.94 12.08 -9.02
N HIS A 231 -13.72 12.04 -7.70
CA HIS A 231 -12.43 12.42 -7.14
C HIS A 231 -11.35 11.36 -7.42
N ARG A 232 -10.12 11.81 -7.65
CA ARG A 232 -8.95 10.94 -7.92
C ARG A 232 -7.92 10.93 -6.79
N ARG A 233 -8.22 11.65 -5.71
CA ARG A 233 -7.33 11.83 -4.55
C ARG A 233 -8.16 12.17 -3.31
N GLN A 234 -7.59 11.92 -2.15
CA GLN A 234 -8.22 12.18 -0.86
C GLN A 234 -7.38 13.17 -0.07
N SER A 235 -7.97 14.26 0.41
CA SER A 235 -7.25 15.27 1.19
C SER A 235 -6.81 14.72 2.55
N ILE A 236 -5.67 15.22 3.01
CA ILE A 236 -5.21 15.08 4.39
C ILE A 236 -5.90 16.18 5.18
N PRO A 237 -6.77 15.85 6.14
CA PRO A 237 -7.45 16.86 6.93
C PRO A 237 -6.46 17.54 7.88
N GLU A 238 -6.46 18.87 7.87
CA GLU A 238 -5.81 19.69 8.89
C GLU A 238 -6.90 20.35 9.73
N LEU A 239 -6.65 20.51 11.03
CA LEU A 239 -7.54 21.24 11.93
C LEU A 239 -6.85 22.56 12.29
N ASP A 240 -7.23 23.65 11.63
CA ASP A 240 -6.76 24.99 11.96
C ASP A 240 -7.72 25.69 12.96
N HIS A 241 -7.23 26.78 13.57
CA HIS A 241 -8.02 27.56 14.51
C HIS A 241 -9.23 28.20 13.82
N GLY A 242 -10.42 27.70 14.13
CA GLY A 242 -11.69 28.18 13.56
C GLY A 242 -12.33 27.25 12.53
N ASP A 243 -11.68 26.13 12.21
CA ASP A 243 -12.24 25.13 11.32
C ASP A 243 -13.44 24.39 11.95
N ASP A 244 -14.37 24.00 11.09
CA ASP A 244 -15.51 23.18 11.47
C ASP A 244 -15.04 21.74 11.79
N ALA A 245 -15.14 21.38 13.07
CA ALA A 245 -14.82 20.03 13.55
C ALA A 245 -15.60 18.93 12.82
N VAL A 246 -16.82 19.22 12.34
CA VAL A 246 -17.62 18.27 11.55
C VAL A 246 -16.96 18.00 10.20
N VAL A 247 -16.43 19.02 9.54
CA VAL A 247 -15.72 18.89 8.26
C VAL A 247 -14.42 18.10 8.46
N TYR A 248 -13.65 18.42 9.51
CA TYR A 248 -12.43 17.68 9.85
C TYR A 248 -12.71 16.18 10.09
N LEU A 249 -13.70 15.86 10.92
CA LEU A 249 -14.09 14.48 11.21
C LEU A 249 -14.57 13.75 9.96
N HIS A 250 -15.36 14.43 9.13
CA HIS A 250 -15.84 13.86 7.87
C HIS A 250 -14.67 13.52 6.93
N GLN A 251 -13.74 14.45 6.70
CA GLN A 251 -12.60 14.23 5.81
C GLN A 251 -11.66 13.16 6.36
N THR A 252 -11.41 13.16 7.67
CA THR A 252 -10.63 12.11 8.36
C THR A 252 -11.25 10.74 8.15
N ARG A 253 -12.57 10.65 8.25
CA ARG A 253 -13.29 9.40 8.00
C ARG A 253 -13.13 8.93 6.56
N LEU A 254 -13.33 9.81 5.58
CA LEU A 254 -13.16 9.45 4.17
C LEU A 254 -11.75 8.93 3.89
N LEU A 255 -10.73 9.59 4.44
CA LEU A 255 -9.34 9.14 4.32
C LEU A 255 -9.12 7.75 4.92
N CYS A 256 -9.56 7.51 6.16
CA CYS A 256 -9.40 6.22 6.81
C CYS A 256 -10.14 5.11 6.05
N GLU A 257 -11.34 5.39 5.52
CA GLU A 257 -12.14 4.44 4.74
C GLU A 257 -11.52 4.14 3.35
N SER A 258 -10.87 5.12 2.73
CA SER A 258 -10.07 4.90 1.51
C SER A 258 -8.85 4.02 1.79
N LEU A 259 -8.11 4.29 2.87
CA LEU A 259 -6.96 3.47 3.28
C LEU A 259 -7.41 2.05 3.66
N TYR A 260 -8.53 1.92 4.36
CA TYR A 260 -9.09 0.61 4.71
C TYR A 260 -9.42 -0.22 3.48
N TYR A 261 -10.00 0.40 2.45
CA TYR A 261 -10.24 -0.28 1.17
C TYR A 261 -8.94 -0.79 0.55
N VAL A 262 -7.86 0.01 0.53
CA VAL A 262 -6.55 -0.40 0.01
C VAL A 262 -6.04 -1.65 0.73
N PHE A 263 -6.01 -1.62 2.07
CA PHE A 263 -5.48 -2.73 2.86
C PHE A 263 -6.36 -3.98 2.73
N LEU A 264 -7.69 -3.84 2.80
CA LEU A 264 -8.61 -4.96 2.69
C LEU A 264 -8.59 -5.59 1.30
N SER A 265 -8.49 -4.77 0.24
CA SER A 265 -8.31 -5.22 -1.14
C SER A 265 -6.97 -5.93 -1.33
N GLY A 266 -5.87 -5.34 -0.86
CA GLY A 266 -4.54 -5.95 -0.90
C GLY A 266 -4.49 -7.29 -0.15
N TYR A 267 -5.09 -7.38 1.02
CA TYR A 267 -5.19 -8.62 1.80
C TYR A 267 -5.95 -9.70 1.04
N HIS A 268 -7.12 -9.36 0.50
CA HIS A 268 -7.95 -10.28 -0.27
C HIS A 268 -7.22 -10.80 -1.52
N GLU A 269 -6.56 -9.94 -2.29
CA GLU A 269 -5.77 -10.35 -3.45
C GLU A 269 -4.56 -11.19 -3.04
N GLY A 270 -3.92 -10.87 -1.90
CA GLY A 270 -2.86 -11.68 -1.32
C GLY A 270 -3.30 -13.11 -0.99
N LEU A 271 -4.47 -13.26 -0.36
CA LEU A 271 -5.08 -14.57 -0.09
C LEU A 271 -5.39 -15.34 -1.39
N LYS A 272 -5.94 -14.67 -2.41
CA LYS A 272 -6.20 -15.27 -3.73
C LYS A 272 -4.92 -15.79 -4.38
N GLY A 273 -3.87 -14.98 -4.38
CA GLY A 273 -2.56 -15.38 -4.91
C GLY A 273 -2.03 -16.64 -4.23
N TYR A 274 -2.16 -16.72 -2.90
CA TYR A 274 -1.66 -17.86 -2.13
C TYR A 274 -2.52 -19.11 -2.33
N TRP A 275 -3.85 -18.95 -2.38
CA TRP A 275 -4.77 -20.03 -2.72
C TRP A 275 -4.46 -20.61 -4.10
N ASN A 276 -4.31 -19.78 -5.13
CA ASN A 276 -3.95 -20.20 -6.48
C ASN A 276 -2.63 -20.98 -6.49
N GLN A 277 -1.59 -20.45 -5.85
CA GLN A 277 -0.30 -21.15 -5.72
C GLN A 277 -0.45 -22.51 -4.98
N SER A 278 -1.27 -22.55 -3.92
CA SER A 278 -1.54 -23.80 -3.20
C SER A 278 -2.26 -24.82 -4.08
N VAL A 279 -3.10 -24.38 -5.03
CA VAL A 279 -3.81 -25.26 -5.98
C VAL A 279 -2.85 -25.76 -7.06
N GLU A 280 -2.01 -24.90 -7.65
CA GLU A 280 -1.07 -25.29 -8.71
C GLU A 280 -0.03 -26.31 -8.24
N ARG A 281 0.42 -26.21 -6.98
CA ARG A 281 1.34 -27.18 -6.36
C ARG A 281 0.71 -28.56 -6.12
N ARG A 282 -0.63 -28.74 -6.27
CA ARG A 282 -1.36 -30.00 -6.02
C ARG A 282 -1.28 -31.05 -7.14
N LYS A 283 -0.36 -30.92 -8.11
CA LYS A 283 -0.20 -31.98 -9.13
C LYS A 283 0.18 -33.36 -8.54
N SER A 284 0.46 -33.50 -7.23
CA SER A 284 0.85 -34.80 -6.61
C SER A 284 0.15 -35.24 -5.31
N ALA A 285 -0.58 -34.41 -4.53
CA ALA A 285 -1.43 -34.85 -3.39
C ALA A 285 -2.28 -33.71 -2.78
N LEU A 286 -3.45 -34.04 -2.19
CA LEU A 286 -4.32 -33.08 -1.50
C LEU A 286 -3.73 -32.67 -0.14
N ARG A 287 -3.38 -31.39 0.05
CA ARG A 287 -3.06 -30.83 1.39
C ARG A 287 -4.34 -30.44 2.13
N GLU A 288 -4.44 -30.80 3.41
CA GLU A 288 -5.56 -30.43 4.30
C GLU A 288 -5.78 -28.92 4.46
N SER A 289 -4.75 -28.10 4.20
CA SER A 289 -4.80 -26.65 4.41
C SER A 289 -5.51 -25.85 3.31
N THR A 290 -5.72 -26.41 2.10
CA THR A 290 -6.26 -25.62 0.97
C THR A 290 -7.73 -25.19 1.13
N PRO A 291 -8.65 -26.00 1.70
CA PRO A 291 -10.00 -25.54 2.00
C PRO A 291 -10.02 -24.30 2.91
N LYS A 292 -9.11 -24.26 3.89
CA LYS A 292 -8.94 -23.14 4.81
C LYS A 292 -8.52 -21.85 4.08
N TRP A 293 -7.55 -21.94 3.16
CA TRP A 293 -7.16 -20.79 2.31
C TRP A 293 -8.31 -20.25 1.46
N HIS A 294 -9.07 -21.17 0.85
CA HIS A 294 -10.24 -20.79 0.06
C HIS A 294 -11.30 -20.11 0.95
N ASN A 295 -11.60 -20.67 2.12
CA ASN A 295 -12.57 -20.10 3.06
C ASN A 295 -12.13 -18.71 3.54
N ALA A 296 -10.88 -18.55 3.95
CA ALA A 296 -10.29 -17.25 4.31
C ALA A 296 -10.45 -16.23 3.18
N THR A 297 -10.20 -16.65 1.93
CA THR A 297 -10.36 -15.80 0.73
C THR A 297 -11.81 -15.37 0.54
N VAL A 298 -12.76 -16.30 0.63
CA VAL A 298 -14.20 -16.02 0.49
C VAL A 298 -14.67 -15.06 1.59
N LEU A 299 -14.21 -15.24 2.82
CA LEU A 299 -14.53 -14.37 3.95
C LEU A 299 -13.96 -12.97 3.77
N ALA A 300 -12.70 -12.84 3.33
CA ALA A 300 -12.10 -11.53 3.00
C ALA A 300 -12.89 -10.81 1.88
N GLY A 301 -13.32 -11.55 0.86
CA GLY A 301 -14.18 -11.00 -0.20
C GLY A 301 -15.55 -10.55 0.30
N LYS A 302 -16.14 -11.25 1.29
CA LYS A 302 -17.38 -10.81 1.96
C LYS A 302 -17.14 -9.56 2.81
N ALA A 303 -16.04 -9.51 3.56
CA ALA A 303 -15.65 -8.33 4.34
C ALA A 303 -15.55 -7.08 3.44
N LEU A 304 -14.84 -7.19 2.31
CA LEU A 304 -14.71 -6.08 1.36
C LEU A 304 -16.06 -5.63 0.81
N LYS A 305 -16.92 -6.57 0.42
CA LYS A 305 -18.27 -6.26 -0.10
C LYS A 305 -19.15 -5.57 0.94
N GLU A 306 -19.17 -6.06 2.17
CA GLU A 306 -19.96 -5.45 3.26
C GLU A 306 -19.40 -4.06 3.62
N ALA A 307 -18.08 -3.87 3.70
CA ALA A 307 -17.51 -2.56 4.00
C ALA A 307 -17.84 -1.52 2.91
N THR A 308 -17.82 -1.92 1.64
CA THR A 308 -18.23 -1.07 0.52
C THR A 308 -19.75 -0.81 0.52
N LEU A 309 -20.57 -1.83 0.78
CA LEU A 309 -22.03 -1.68 0.93
C LEU A 309 -22.37 -0.69 2.04
N ALA A 310 -21.70 -0.81 3.18
CA ALA A 310 -21.86 0.06 4.32
C ALA A 310 -21.62 1.53 3.96
N TRP A 311 -20.68 1.83 3.06
CA TRP A 311 -20.46 3.20 2.58
C TRP A 311 -21.65 3.71 1.74
N TYR A 312 -22.14 2.91 0.78
CA TYR A 312 -23.33 3.26 0.00
C TYR A 312 -24.56 3.48 0.87
N LEU A 313 -24.81 2.59 1.84
CA LEU A 313 -25.90 2.74 2.81
C LEU A 313 -25.80 4.05 3.60
N ARG A 314 -24.59 4.52 3.93
CA ARG A 314 -24.41 5.82 4.58
C ARG A 314 -24.84 6.96 3.66
N ARG A 315 -24.38 6.91 2.40
CA ARG A 315 -24.66 7.94 1.40
C ARG A 315 -26.16 8.08 1.16
N ASP A 316 -26.88 6.97 1.25
CA ASP A 316 -28.33 6.91 1.09
C ASP A 316 -29.10 7.13 2.41
N ASP A 317 -28.43 7.71 3.43
CA ASP A 317 -28.96 8.05 4.76
C ASP A 317 -29.51 6.86 5.58
N GLN A 318 -29.07 5.64 5.28
CA GLN A 318 -29.44 4.42 6.01
C GLN A 318 -28.42 4.11 7.12
N LEU A 319 -28.28 5.02 8.08
CA LEU A 319 -27.19 5.03 9.08
C LEU A 319 -27.07 3.74 9.90
N GLU A 320 -28.19 3.20 10.42
CA GLU A 320 -28.16 1.97 11.23
C GLU A 320 -27.75 0.74 10.42
N LYS A 321 -28.25 0.62 9.18
CA LYS A 321 -27.86 -0.47 8.26
C LYS A 321 -26.40 -0.34 7.85
N SER A 322 -25.96 0.89 7.61
CA SER A 322 -24.57 1.21 7.30
C SER A 322 -23.63 0.78 8.44
N LYS A 323 -24.00 1.07 9.69
CA LYS A 323 -23.27 0.62 10.88
C LYS A 323 -23.23 -0.90 10.97
N ALA A 324 -24.39 -1.56 10.89
CA ALA A 324 -24.48 -3.02 10.96
C ALA A 324 -23.66 -3.72 9.86
N SER A 325 -23.65 -3.18 8.64
CA SER A 325 -22.85 -3.74 7.53
C SER A 325 -21.35 -3.53 7.75
N ALA A 326 -20.92 -2.39 8.32
CA ALA A 326 -19.51 -2.18 8.69
C ALA A 326 -19.05 -3.13 9.80
N ASP A 327 -19.87 -3.35 10.83
CA ASP A 327 -19.57 -4.28 11.92
C ASP A 327 -19.47 -5.73 11.39
N LYS A 328 -20.41 -6.13 10.54
CA LYS A 328 -20.38 -7.43 9.85
C LYS A 328 -19.17 -7.60 8.93
N ALA A 329 -18.71 -6.53 8.29
CA ALA A 329 -17.48 -6.55 7.50
C ALA A 329 -16.27 -6.90 8.37
N ARG A 330 -16.17 -6.30 9.57
CA ARG A 330 -15.12 -6.62 10.55
C ARG A 330 -15.24 -8.05 11.04
N GLU A 331 -16.43 -8.54 11.34
CA GLU A 331 -16.64 -9.95 11.73
C GLU A 331 -16.13 -10.93 10.67
N TYR A 332 -16.43 -10.67 9.39
CA TYR A 332 -15.91 -11.49 8.30
C TYR A 332 -14.39 -11.39 8.15
N LEU A 333 -13.79 -10.22 8.40
CA LEU A 333 -12.35 -10.06 8.39
C LEU A 333 -11.69 -10.89 9.51
N VAL A 334 -12.22 -10.81 10.74
CA VAL A 334 -11.73 -11.62 11.88
C VAL A 334 -11.83 -13.11 11.57
N GLN A 335 -12.97 -13.57 11.06
CA GLN A 335 -13.13 -14.98 10.64
C GLN A 335 -12.15 -15.36 9.52
N SER A 336 -11.92 -14.48 8.55
CA SER A 336 -10.94 -14.71 7.48
C SER A 336 -9.54 -14.91 8.04
N VAL A 337 -9.12 -14.03 8.96
CA VAL A 337 -7.83 -14.08 9.64
C VAL A 337 -7.67 -15.36 10.46
N ASP A 338 -8.72 -15.82 11.14
CA ASP A 338 -8.70 -17.04 11.96
C ASP A 338 -8.72 -18.34 11.13
N GLU A 339 -9.33 -18.31 9.94
CA GLU A 339 -9.35 -19.46 9.03
C GLU A 339 -7.98 -19.76 8.40
N VAL A 340 -7.11 -18.75 8.31
CA VAL A 340 -5.79 -18.92 7.72
C VAL A 340 -5.03 -20.03 8.47
N PRO A 341 -4.52 -21.05 7.77
CA PRO A 341 -3.76 -22.14 8.37
C PRO A 341 -2.32 -21.71 8.66
N TRP A 342 -2.17 -20.66 9.46
CA TRP A 342 -0.90 -20.14 9.95
C TRP A 342 -0.87 -20.34 11.46
N LYS A 343 0.20 -20.94 11.97
CA LYS A 343 0.46 -20.88 13.41
C LYS A 343 0.85 -19.45 13.69
N ARG A 344 -0.05 -18.65 14.30
CA ARG A 344 0.37 -17.40 14.95
C ARG A 344 1.57 -17.80 15.80
N SER A 345 2.78 -17.43 15.39
CA SER A 345 3.85 -17.32 16.37
C SER A 345 3.27 -16.30 17.31
N ARG A 346 2.79 -16.75 18.48
CA ARG A 346 2.60 -15.83 19.59
C ARG A 346 3.87 -15.00 19.57
N PHE A 347 3.75 -13.69 19.44
CA PHE A 347 4.85 -12.81 19.76
C PHE A 347 5.46 -13.41 21.02
N VAL A 348 6.68 -13.93 20.92
CA VAL A 348 7.39 -14.42 22.08
C VAL A 348 7.53 -13.16 22.90
N ALA A 349 6.65 -13.00 23.90
CA ALA A 349 6.91 -12.06 24.97
C ALA A 349 8.30 -12.47 25.48
N PRO A 350 9.29 -11.56 25.53
CA PRO A 350 10.56 -11.88 26.14
C PRO A 350 10.34 -11.91 27.67
N GLU A 351 9.56 -12.86 28.17
CA GLU A 351 9.46 -13.13 29.61
C GLU A 351 10.78 -13.71 30.14
N GLU A 352 11.62 -14.31 29.29
CA GLU A 352 12.96 -14.79 29.68
C GLU A 352 14.05 -13.68 29.70
N ALA A 353 13.72 -12.43 29.35
CA ALA A 353 14.68 -11.30 29.39
C ALA A 353 14.52 -10.37 30.60
N LEU A 354 13.46 -10.55 31.42
CA LEU A 354 13.21 -9.74 32.62
C LEU A 354 13.70 -10.38 33.92
N ASP A 355 14.17 -11.64 33.88
CA ASP A 355 14.80 -12.30 35.03
C ASP A 355 16.32 -12.07 35.11
N ASN A 356 16.89 -11.23 34.24
CA ASN A 356 18.32 -10.87 34.24
C ASN A 356 18.60 -9.36 34.17
N LEU A 357 17.64 -8.52 34.60
CA LEU A 357 17.85 -7.13 35.01
C LEU A 357 17.39 -6.97 36.45
#